data_AF-A0A357ZIV7-F1
#
_entry.id   AF-A0A357ZIV7-F1
#
_cell.length_a   1.000
_cell.length_b   1.000
_cell.length_c   1.000
_cell.angle_alpha   90.00
_cell.angle_beta   90.00
_cell.angle_gamma   90.00
#
_symmetry.space_group_name_H-M   'P 1'
#
loop_
_entity.id
_entity.type
_entity.pdbx_description
1 polymer ?
#
loop_
_entity_poly.entity_id
_entity_poly.type
_entity_poly.pdbx_seq_one_letter_code
_entity_poly.pdbx_strand_id
1 'polypeptide(L)'
;MSITPQMIKDQEFQTKFRGYDTVEVKDYLDRIAEEFFELVEAKDDLAAKLRESASAVTTDGEAWQARDVEVRTLREQNAALVEQVKNAKAEKAALLSSGEERERALAEEARGLRDKLMLAQRDVAVKDKDIEGLKRQLAASEMQINELKKDETASKQLIIAAQNFADDLRRKSEQDAHGMMAKAHADVEAFREKSRDELARLPAEIERLHQQREQVWEELRHLLQTHLERLDFSSNFERSSPKIDEMFRGITAPEDEEAERILTLDDLESPSRAIVTPDDEEIEHVLTLDGLEPPTGSGQ
;
A
#
# COMPACT_ATOMS: atom_id res chain seq x y z
N MET A 1 105.49 -64.34 77.17
CA MET A 1 104.81 -64.91 78.35
C MET A 1 105.06 -63.92 79.46
N SER A 2 104.09 -63.07 79.76
CA SER A 2 104.33 -61.84 80.51
C SER A 2 104.76 -62.09 81.95
N ILE A 3 106.00 -61.73 82.25
CA ILE A 3 106.54 -61.49 83.58
C ILE A 3 105.58 -60.52 84.27
N THR A 4 104.85 -61.05 85.23
CA THR A 4 103.95 -60.24 86.04
C THR A 4 104.78 -59.50 87.09
N PRO A 5 104.42 -58.27 87.51
CA PRO A 5 105.13 -57.57 88.58
C PRO A 5 105.34 -58.39 89.87
N GLN A 6 104.44 -59.34 90.13
CA GLN A 6 104.56 -60.31 91.23
C GLN A 6 105.70 -61.32 91.01
N MET A 7 105.90 -61.82 89.79
CA MET A 7 107.01 -62.72 89.45
C MET A 7 108.37 -62.02 89.54
N ILE A 8 108.41 -60.70 89.33
CA ILE A 8 109.61 -59.87 89.56
C ILE A 8 110.00 -59.82 91.03
N LYS A 9 108.99 -59.67 91.89
CA LYS A 9 109.19 -59.57 93.33
C LYS A 9 109.61 -60.90 93.95
N ASP A 10 109.09 -62.00 93.41
CA ASP A 10 109.31 -63.35 93.95
C ASP A 10 110.49 -64.07 93.25
N GLN A 11 111.27 -63.38 92.40
CA GLN A 11 112.42 -63.96 91.69
C GLN A 11 113.62 -64.18 92.63
N GLU A 12 114.08 -65.43 92.73
CA GLU A 12 115.32 -65.80 93.41
C GLU A 12 116.46 -65.98 92.39
N PHE A 13 117.68 -65.56 92.75
CA PHE A 13 118.88 -65.67 91.91
C PHE A 13 119.91 -66.58 92.57
N GLN A 14 120.68 -67.32 91.75
CA GLN A 14 121.75 -68.19 92.26
C GLN A 14 122.90 -67.35 92.85
N THR A 15 123.56 -67.88 93.90
CA THR A 15 124.69 -67.21 94.58
C THR A 15 126.02 -67.84 94.17
N LYS A 16 126.98 -67.05 93.71
CA LYS A 16 128.38 -67.45 93.44
C LYS A 16 129.31 -66.83 94.49
N PHE A 17 130.57 -67.27 94.56
CA PHE A 17 131.52 -66.85 95.61
C PHE A 17 131.49 -65.33 95.80
N ARG A 18 130.88 -64.89 96.91
CA ARG A 18 130.75 -63.48 97.34
C ARG A 18 129.62 -62.63 96.72
N GLY A 19 128.55 -63.22 96.14
CA GLY A 19 127.35 -62.47 95.71
C GLY A 19 126.40 -63.24 94.76
N TYR A 20 125.35 -62.59 94.26
CA TYR A 20 124.46 -63.17 93.24
C TYR A 20 125.17 -63.37 91.89
N ASP A 21 124.72 -64.35 91.11
CA ASP A 21 125.22 -64.63 89.77
C ASP A 21 124.88 -63.47 88.83
N THR A 22 125.91 -62.71 88.49
CA THR A 22 125.78 -61.52 87.66
C THR A 22 125.29 -61.82 86.24
N VAL A 23 125.42 -63.06 85.76
CA VAL A 23 124.94 -63.44 84.41
C VAL A 23 123.43 -63.66 84.45
N GLU A 24 122.95 -64.51 85.37
CA GLU A 24 121.51 -64.79 85.55
C GLU A 24 120.70 -63.53 85.88
N VAL A 25 121.23 -62.66 86.74
CA VAL A 25 120.60 -61.37 87.07
C VAL A 25 120.50 -60.47 85.82
N LYS A 26 121.53 -60.44 84.98
CA LYS A 26 121.52 -59.66 83.74
C LYS A 26 120.53 -60.22 82.73
N ASP A 27 120.57 -61.52 82.47
CA ASP A 27 119.65 -62.17 81.54
C ASP A 27 118.18 -61.96 81.95
N TYR A 28 117.91 -61.99 83.26
CA TYR A 28 116.57 -61.71 83.80
C TYR A 28 116.17 -60.22 83.68
N LEU A 29 117.08 -59.30 84.00
CA LEU A 29 116.85 -57.86 83.84
C LEU A 29 116.67 -57.48 82.37
N ASP A 30 117.40 -58.09 81.45
CA ASP A 30 117.25 -57.90 80.00
C ASP A 30 115.87 -58.38 79.55
N ARG A 31 115.42 -59.54 80.04
CA ARG A 31 114.07 -60.06 79.75
C ARG A 31 112.94 -59.19 80.33
N ILE A 32 113.12 -58.66 81.54
CA ILE A 32 112.19 -57.66 82.11
C ILE A 32 112.20 -56.38 81.28
N ALA A 33 113.38 -55.92 80.87
CA ALA A 33 113.51 -54.70 80.08
C ALA A 33 112.82 -54.83 78.72
N GLU A 34 112.97 -55.97 78.04
CA GLU A 34 112.26 -56.30 76.80
C GLU A 34 110.74 -56.29 77.00
N GLU A 35 110.22 -56.99 78.00
CA GLU A 35 108.77 -57.04 78.23
C GLU A 35 108.19 -55.72 78.73
N PHE A 36 108.95 -54.94 79.50
CA PHE A 36 108.55 -53.60 79.91
C PHE A 36 108.56 -52.64 78.72
N PHE A 37 109.52 -52.78 77.81
CA PHE A 37 109.55 -52.03 76.56
C PHE A 37 108.33 -52.37 75.68
N GLU A 38 108.06 -53.66 75.44
CA GLU A 38 106.86 -54.10 74.69
C GLU A 38 105.56 -53.60 75.34
N LEU A 39 105.48 -53.62 76.68
CA LEU A 39 104.31 -53.14 77.40
C LEU A 39 104.13 -51.63 77.29
N VAL A 40 105.23 -50.86 77.38
CA VAL A 40 105.20 -49.39 77.20
C VAL A 40 104.81 -49.04 75.77
N GLU A 41 105.39 -49.70 74.77
CA GLU A 41 105.05 -49.53 73.36
C GLU A 41 103.59 -49.87 73.09
N ALA A 42 103.11 -51.03 73.56
CA ALA A 42 101.71 -51.44 73.42
C ALA A 42 100.74 -50.47 74.13
N LYS A 43 101.11 -49.92 75.29
CA LYS A 43 100.30 -48.94 76.03
C LYS A 43 100.29 -47.59 75.32
N ASP A 44 101.40 -47.16 74.74
CA ASP A 44 101.46 -45.92 73.97
C ASP A 44 100.72 -46.06 72.63
N ASP A 45 100.79 -47.23 71.97
CA ASP A 45 100.00 -47.59 70.79
C ASP A 45 98.50 -47.64 71.10
N LEU A 46 98.12 -48.27 72.21
CA LEU A 46 96.72 -48.32 72.65
C LEU A 46 96.21 -46.92 72.98
N ALA A 47 97.03 -46.09 73.62
CA ALA A 47 96.69 -44.70 73.91
C ALA A 47 96.56 -43.87 72.63
N ALA A 48 97.42 -44.10 71.62
CA ALA A 48 97.31 -43.47 70.31
C ALA A 48 96.02 -43.87 69.59
N LYS A 49 95.70 -45.17 69.55
CA LYS A 49 94.44 -45.69 68.98
C LYS A 49 93.20 -45.20 69.73
N LEU A 50 93.27 -45.13 71.06
CA LEU A 50 92.18 -44.60 71.88
C LEU A 50 91.99 -43.10 71.65
N ARG A 51 93.08 -42.35 71.49
CA ARG A 51 93.02 -40.91 71.16
C ARG A 51 92.48 -40.68 69.75
N GLU A 52 92.88 -41.49 68.79
CA GLU A 52 92.38 -41.45 67.41
C GLU A 52 90.88 -41.76 67.36
N SER A 53 90.45 -42.89 67.95
CA SER A 53 89.03 -43.26 68.02
C SER A 53 88.19 -42.26 68.82
N ALA A 54 88.71 -41.71 69.92
CA ALA A 54 88.06 -40.63 70.65
C ALA A 54 87.89 -39.37 69.79
N SER A 55 88.92 -39.00 69.02
CA SER A 55 88.83 -37.84 68.11
C SER A 55 87.81 -38.08 66.98
N ALA A 56 87.75 -39.29 66.41
CA ALA A 56 86.78 -39.66 65.38
C ALA A 56 85.34 -39.60 65.90
N VAL A 57 85.09 -40.11 67.12
CA VAL A 57 83.76 -40.04 67.76
C VAL A 57 83.35 -38.60 68.04
N THR A 58 84.30 -37.72 68.43
CA THR A 58 83.99 -36.30 68.62
C THR A 58 83.64 -35.60 67.32
N THR A 59 84.39 -35.83 66.24
CA THR A 59 84.11 -35.23 64.93
C THR A 59 82.78 -35.72 64.34
N ASP A 60 82.47 -37.01 64.51
CA ASP A 60 81.18 -37.55 64.09
C ASP A 60 80.04 -36.93 64.91
N GLY A 61 80.21 -36.79 66.23
CA GLY A 61 79.23 -36.14 67.10
C GLY A 61 78.92 -34.69 66.68
N GLU A 62 79.96 -33.91 66.35
CA GLU A 62 79.82 -32.55 65.83
C GLU A 62 79.09 -32.54 64.46
N ALA A 63 79.41 -33.48 63.57
CA ALA A 63 78.74 -33.62 62.27
C ALA A 63 77.25 -33.98 62.42
N TRP A 64 76.90 -34.85 63.37
CA TRP A 64 75.51 -35.18 63.70
C TRP A 64 74.75 -33.98 64.25
N GLN A 65 75.36 -33.21 65.15
CA GLN A 65 74.76 -31.98 65.69
C GLN A 65 74.52 -30.94 64.58
N ALA A 66 75.46 -30.77 63.67
CA ALA A 66 75.30 -29.88 62.52
C ALA A 66 74.13 -30.32 61.61
N ARG A 67 74.03 -31.62 61.31
CA ARG A 67 72.90 -32.18 60.53
C ARG A 67 71.56 -32.04 61.25
N ASP A 68 71.52 -32.20 62.57
CA ASP A 68 70.29 -32.01 63.34
C ASP A 68 69.79 -30.56 63.31
N VAL A 69 70.71 -29.59 63.40
CA VAL A 69 70.39 -28.17 63.23
C VAL A 69 69.86 -27.92 61.83
N GLU A 70 70.52 -28.44 60.79
CA GLU A 70 70.07 -28.31 59.40
C GLU A 70 68.67 -28.92 59.22
N VAL A 71 68.41 -30.13 59.69
CA VAL A 71 67.10 -30.78 59.63
C VAL A 71 66.02 -29.97 60.36
N ARG A 72 66.34 -29.36 61.51
CA ARG A 72 65.40 -28.46 62.20
C ARG A 72 65.07 -27.24 61.36
N THR A 73 66.08 -26.57 60.80
CA THR A 73 65.87 -25.41 59.93
C THR A 73 65.05 -25.77 58.68
N LEU A 74 65.34 -26.91 58.05
CA LEU A 74 64.57 -27.40 56.91
C LEU A 74 63.12 -27.75 57.29
N ARG A 75 62.88 -28.26 58.49
CA ARG A 75 61.51 -28.51 58.98
C ARG A 75 60.74 -27.21 59.19
N GLU A 76 61.37 -26.20 59.78
CA GLU A 76 60.78 -24.87 59.96
C GLU A 76 60.47 -24.21 58.61
N GLN A 77 61.42 -24.27 57.66
CA GLN A 77 61.22 -23.79 56.30
C GLN A 77 60.08 -24.54 55.59
N ASN A 78 60.01 -25.87 55.70
CA ASN A 78 58.93 -26.66 55.12
C ASN A 78 57.58 -26.31 55.76
N ALA A 79 57.51 -26.10 57.07
CA ALA A 79 56.28 -25.68 57.74
C ALA A 79 55.81 -24.30 57.24
N ALA A 80 56.73 -23.35 57.08
CA ALA A 80 56.43 -22.03 56.51
C ALA A 80 55.93 -22.13 55.06
N LEU A 81 56.58 -22.94 54.22
CA LEU A 81 56.15 -23.19 52.84
C LEU A 81 54.76 -23.83 52.77
N VAL A 82 54.45 -24.78 53.66
CA VAL A 82 53.13 -25.41 53.74
C VAL A 82 52.03 -24.40 54.06
N GLU A 83 52.26 -23.51 55.03
CA GLU A 83 51.30 -22.45 55.35
C GLU A 83 51.18 -21.42 54.21
N GLN A 84 52.28 -21.06 53.53
CA GLN A 84 52.21 -20.22 52.33
C GLN A 84 51.35 -20.86 51.22
N VAL A 85 51.53 -22.16 50.96
CA VAL A 85 50.73 -22.89 49.96
C VAL A 85 49.26 -22.94 50.35
N LYS A 86 48.95 -23.12 51.63
CA LYS A 86 47.57 -23.12 52.14
C LYS A 86 46.91 -21.75 51.99
N ASN A 87 47.63 -20.68 52.31
CA ASN A 87 47.15 -19.30 52.14
C ASN A 87 46.93 -18.99 50.64
N ALA A 88 47.87 -19.34 49.79
CA ALA A 88 47.75 -19.16 48.34
C ALA A 88 46.56 -19.95 47.75
N LYS A 89 46.29 -21.17 48.26
CA LYS A 89 45.11 -21.95 47.88
C LYS A 89 43.81 -21.26 48.31
N ALA A 90 43.76 -20.73 49.53
CA ALA A 90 42.60 -20.00 50.04
C ALA A 90 42.35 -18.71 49.25
N GLU A 91 43.40 -17.94 48.95
CA GLU A 91 43.32 -16.74 48.12
C GLU A 91 42.84 -17.07 46.70
N LYS A 92 43.39 -18.11 46.08
CA LYS A 92 42.93 -18.59 44.77
C LYS A 92 41.45 -18.98 44.79
N ALA A 93 40.99 -19.68 45.83
CA ALA A 93 39.58 -20.08 45.96
C ALA A 93 38.67 -18.85 46.11
N ALA A 94 39.07 -17.85 46.91
CA ALA A 94 38.34 -16.61 47.06
C ALA A 94 38.27 -15.80 45.76
N LEU A 95 39.38 -15.70 45.02
CA LEU A 95 39.42 -15.04 43.71
C LEU A 95 38.52 -15.75 42.70
N LEU A 96 38.48 -17.09 42.71
CA LEU A 96 37.62 -17.87 41.81
C LEU A 96 36.14 -17.63 42.12
N SER A 97 35.74 -17.66 43.40
CA SER A 97 34.36 -17.35 43.82
C SER A 97 33.94 -15.93 43.43
N SER A 98 34.82 -14.94 43.67
CA SER A 98 34.55 -13.55 43.27
C SER A 98 34.49 -13.39 41.75
N GLY A 99 35.32 -14.15 41.01
CA GLY A 99 35.27 -14.22 39.54
C GLY A 99 33.94 -14.77 39.05
N GLU A 100 33.50 -15.91 39.58
CA GLU A 100 32.21 -16.52 39.23
C GLU A 100 31.02 -15.59 39.54
N GLU A 101 31.04 -14.88 40.67
CA GLU A 101 30.01 -13.90 41.01
C GLU A 101 29.96 -12.75 40.00
N ARG A 102 31.12 -12.22 39.59
CA ARG A 102 31.20 -11.18 38.55
C ARG A 102 30.72 -11.69 37.20
N GLU A 103 31.10 -12.90 36.81
CA GLU A 103 30.63 -13.53 35.57
C GLU A 103 29.11 -13.72 35.59
N ARG A 104 28.53 -14.17 36.71
CA ARG A 104 27.08 -14.28 36.87
C ARG A 104 26.39 -12.92 36.77
N ALA A 105 26.93 -11.89 37.42
CA ALA A 105 26.39 -10.53 37.35
C ALA A 105 26.43 -9.96 35.92
N LEU A 106 27.54 -10.13 35.21
CA LEU A 106 27.67 -9.71 33.81
C LEU A 106 26.73 -10.51 32.88
N ALA A 107 26.53 -11.80 33.15
CA ALA A 107 25.60 -12.63 32.38
C ALA A 107 24.14 -12.20 32.57
N GLU A 108 23.74 -11.85 33.80
CA GLU A 108 22.43 -11.25 34.12
C GLU A 108 22.24 -9.92 33.39
N GLU A 109 23.22 -9.02 33.44
CA GLU A 109 23.16 -7.74 32.75
C GLU A 109 23.06 -7.91 31.22
N ALA A 110 23.89 -8.80 30.65
CA ALA A 110 23.83 -9.13 29.23
C ALA A 110 22.51 -9.79 28.81
N ARG A 111 21.86 -10.54 29.72
CA ARG A 111 20.50 -11.06 29.51
C ARG A 111 19.48 -9.93 29.52
N GLY A 112 19.51 -9.05 30.52
CA GLY A 112 18.60 -7.90 30.60
C GLY A 112 18.73 -6.95 29.42
N LEU A 113 19.95 -6.72 28.91
CA LEU A 113 20.17 -5.92 27.70
C LEU A 113 19.62 -6.60 26.44
N ARG A 114 19.77 -7.92 26.32
CA ARG A 114 19.17 -8.69 25.22
C ARG A 114 17.65 -8.63 25.23
N ASP A 115 17.03 -8.76 26.40
CA ASP A 115 15.57 -8.68 26.55
C ASP A 115 15.05 -7.27 26.17
N LYS A 116 15.74 -6.21 26.62
CA LYS A 116 15.43 -4.82 26.21
C LYS A 116 15.58 -4.62 24.69
N LEU A 117 16.63 -5.17 24.09
CA LEU A 117 16.84 -5.10 22.64
C LEU A 117 15.72 -5.83 21.89
N MET A 118 15.30 -7.00 22.37
CA MET A 118 14.20 -7.76 21.77
C MET A 118 12.88 -6.97 21.81
N LEU A 119 12.57 -6.34 22.95
CA LEU A 119 11.38 -5.47 23.07
C LEU A 119 11.46 -4.29 22.12
N ALA A 120 12.59 -3.60 22.06
CA ALA A 120 12.79 -2.48 21.15
C ALA A 120 12.66 -2.89 19.67
N GLN A 121 13.20 -4.06 19.29
CA GLN A 121 13.05 -4.61 17.94
C GLN A 121 11.61 -4.94 17.58
N ARG A 122 10.84 -5.48 18.54
CA ARG A 122 9.40 -5.73 18.36
C ARG A 122 8.63 -4.43 18.17
N ASP A 123 8.94 -3.39 18.94
CA ASP A 123 8.29 -2.07 18.80
C ASP A 123 8.60 -1.43 17.44
N VAL A 124 9.85 -1.56 16.96
CA VAL A 124 10.23 -1.12 15.61
C VAL A 124 9.42 -1.87 14.55
N ALA A 125 9.31 -3.20 14.64
CA ALA A 125 8.54 -3.99 13.67
C ALA A 125 7.05 -3.61 13.63
N VAL A 126 6.44 -3.30 14.78
CA VAL A 126 5.06 -2.80 14.83
C VAL A 126 4.97 -1.43 14.14
N LYS A 127 5.88 -0.51 14.44
CA LYS A 127 5.90 0.82 13.81
C LYS A 127 6.12 0.74 12.31
N ASP A 128 6.96 -0.17 11.82
CA ASP A 128 7.18 -0.37 10.39
C ASP A 128 5.90 -0.84 9.69
N LYS A 129 5.16 -1.77 10.31
CA LYS A 129 3.85 -2.22 9.80
C LYS A 129 2.84 -1.07 9.75
N ASP A 130 2.82 -0.21 10.78
CA ASP A 130 1.94 0.97 10.81
C ASP A 130 2.33 1.99 9.74
N ILE A 131 3.64 2.24 9.54
CA ILE A 131 4.15 3.12 8.48
C ILE A 131 3.74 2.59 7.10
N GLU A 132 3.85 1.28 6.86
CA GLU A 132 3.37 0.68 5.61
C GLU A 132 1.86 0.85 5.44
N GLY A 133 1.08 0.65 6.49
CA GLY A 133 -0.37 0.85 6.49
C GLY A 133 -0.75 2.29 6.13
N LEU A 134 -0.12 3.27 6.80
CA LEU A 134 -0.34 4.70 6.55
C LEU A 134 0.09 5.09 5.13
N LYS A 135 1.20 4.57 4.62
CA LYS A 135 1.63 4.80 3.23
C LYS A 135 0.62 4.29 2.21
N ARG A 136 0.01 3.11 2.46
CA ARG A 136 -1.05 2.58 1.58
C ARG A 136 -2.30 3.47 1.62
N GLN A 137 -2.70 3.93 2.80
CA GLN A 137 -3.85 4.85 2.94
C GLN A 137 -3.60 6.20 2.28
N LEU A 138 -2.38 6.73 2.40
CA LEU A 138 -1.97 7.97 1.74
C LEU A 138 -2.03 7.80 0.22
N ALA A 139 -1.44 6.75 -0.33
CA ALA A 139 -1.48 6.47 -1.76
C ALA A 139 -2.92 6.31 -2.28
N ALA A 140 -3.80 5.63 -1.54
CA ALA A 140 -5.20 5.49 -1.91
C ALA A 140 -5.94 6.84 -1.92
N SER A 141 -5.74 7.66 -0.89
CA SER A 141 -6.33 9.01 -0.82
C SER A 141 -5.79 9.92 -1.93
N GLU A 142 -4.50 9.84 -2.24
CA GLU A 142 -3.88 10.59 -3.34
C GLU A 142 -4.46 10.18 -4.71
N MET A 143 -4.71 8.89 -4.93
CA MET A 143 -5.40 8.41 -6.13
C MET A 143 -6.81 8.98 -6.22
N GLN A 144 -7.60 8.94 -5.14
CA GLN A 144 -8.95 9.52 -5.10
C GLN A 144 -8.94 11.02 -5.40
N ILE A 145 -7.99 11.79 -4.82
CA ILE A 145 -7.86 13.22 -5.09
C ILE A 145 -7.55 13.47 -6.57
N ASN A 146 -6.68 12.66 -7.18
CA ASN A 146 -6.34 12.82 -8.59
C ASN A 146 -7.51 12.47 -9.51
N GLU A 147 -8.32 11.47 -9.16
CA GLU A 147 -9.54 11.12 -9.90
C GLU A 147 -10.57 12.24 -9.80
N LEU A 148 -10.87 12.72 -8.59
CA LEU A 148 -11.78 13.85 -8.39
C LEU A 148 -11.31 15.12 -9.10
N LYS A 149 -9.99 15.38 -9.15
CA LYS A 149 -9.44 16.50 -9.94
C LYS A 149 -9.65 16.32 -11.43
N LYS A 150 -9.49 15.11 -11.98
CA LYS A 150 -9.78 14.83 -13.39
C LYS A 150 -11.25 15.07 -13.69
N ASP A 151 -12.14 14.57 -12.84
CA ASP A 151 -13.59 14.76 -12.97
C ASP A 151 -13.99 16.24 -12.88
N GLU A 152 -13.36 17.00 -11.98
CA GLU A 152 -13.54 18.44 -11.89
C GLU A 152 -13.13 19.15 -13.20
N THR A 153 -11.99 18.76 -13.79
CA THR A 153 -11.56 19.34 -15.07
C THR A 153 -12.47 18.99 -16.23
N ALA A 154 -12.95 17.74 -16.30
CA ALA A 154 -13.92 17.31 -17.30
C ALA A 154 -15.26 18.04 -17.14
N SER A 155 -15.73 18.21 -15.91
CA SER A 155 -16.95 18.96 -15.59
C SER A 155 -16.81 20.43 -16.00
N LYS A 156 -15.66 21.08 -15.71
CA LYS A 156 -15.37 22.44 -16.17
C LYS A 156 -15.41 22.56 -17.70
N GLN A 157 -14.82 21.60 -18.41
CA GLN A 157 -14.85 21.57 -19.88
C GLN A 157 -16.26 21.38 -20.42
N LEU A 158 -17.06 20.51 -19.80
CA LEU A 158 -18.46 20.30 -20.19
C LEU A 158 -19.31 21.56 -20.00
N ILE A 159 -19.10 22.29 -18.91
CA ILE A 159 -19.79 23.57 -18.66
C ILE A 159 -19.44 24.59 -19.75
N ILE A 160 -18.15 24.72 -20.09
CA ILE A 160 -17.70 25.63 -21.16
C ILE A 160 -18.31 25.21 -22.52
N ALA A 161 -18.31 23.91 -22.83
CA ALA A 161 -18.90 23.40 -24.06
C ALA A 161 -20.41 23.65 -24.13
N ALA A 162 -21.13 23.42 -23.03
CA ALA A 162 -22.56 23.70 -22.92
C ALA A 162 -22.87 25.20 -23.06
N GLN A 163 -22.03 26.06 -22.46
CA GLN A 163 -22.17 27.51 -22.58
C GLN A 163 -21.97 27.97 -24.03
N ASN A 164 -20.88 27.53 -24.68
CA ASN A 164 -20.63 27.83 -26.09
C ASN A 164 -21.76 27.30 -26.99
N PHE A 165 -22.27 26.10 -26.72
CA PHE A 165 -23.39 25.52 -27.47
C PHE A 165 -24.66 26.34 -27.29
N ALA A 166 -24.97 26.80 -26.07
CA ALA A 166 -26.11 27.66 -25.81
C ALA A 166 -25.98 29.02 -26.54
N ASP A 167 -24.79 29.61 -26.54
CA ASP A 167 -24.50 30.86 -27.23
C ASP A 167 -24.62 30.70 -28.76
N ASP A 168 -24.10 29.61 -29.32
CA ASP A 168 -24.22 29.28 -30.75
C ASP A 168 -25.68 29.00 -31.14
N LEU A 169 -26.42 28.26 -30.32
CA LEU A 169 -27.84 28.00 -30.53
C LEU A 169 -28.63 29.31 -30.51
N ARG A 170 -28.35 30.20 -29.55
CA ARG A 170 -28.99 31.51 -29.47
C ARG A 170 -28.69 32.34 -30.72
N ARG A 171 -27.41 32.43 -31.11
CA ARG A 171 -26.99 33.19 -32.30
C ARG A 171 -27.63 32.66 -33.58
N LYS A 172 -27.68 31.33 -33.74
CA LYS A 172 -28.33 30.70 -34.91
C LYS A 172 -29.84 30.90 -34.90
N SER A 173 -30.48 30.78 -33.73
CA SER A 173 -31.92 31.04 -33.60
C SER A 173 -32.26 32.51 -33.88
N GLU A 174 -31.43 33.46 -33.44
CA GLU A 174 -31.58 34.87 -33.78
C GLU A 174 -31.42 35.09 -35.28
N GLN A 175 -30.42 34.48 -35.92
CA GLN A 175 -30.23 34.55 -37.38
C GLN A 175 -31.40 33.93 -38.15
N ASP A 176 -31.88 32.77 -37.75
CA ASP A 176 -33.01 32.08 -38.40
C ASP A 176 -34.30 32.87 -38.22
N ALA A 177 -34.57 33.41 -37.02
CA ALA A 177 -35.70 34.28 -36.76
C ALA A 177 -35.62 35.57 -37.61
N HIS A 178 -34.46 36.20 -37.70
CA HIS A 178 -34.24 37.34 -38.59
C HIS A 178 -34.47 36.97 -40.06
N GLY A 179 -34.00 35.80 -40.51
CA GLY A 179 -34.24 35.29 -41.86
C GLY A 179 -35.72 35.02 -42.15
N MET A 180 -36.44 34.44 -41.19
CA MET A 180 -37.90 34.24 -41.29
C MET A 180 -38.64 35.57 -41.39
N MET A 181 -38.30 36.54 -40.55
CA MET A 181 -38.89 37.88 -40.60
C MET A 181 -38.58 38.59 -41.92
N ALA A 182 -37.35 38.51 -42.41
CA ALA A 182 -36.95 39.10 -43.69
C ALA A 182 -37.73 38.48 -44.86
N LYS A 183 -37.92 37.15 -44.87
CA LYS A 183 -38.76 36.46 -45.86
C LYS A 183 -40.21 36.89 -45.78
N ALA A 184 -40.79 36.91 -44.58
CA ALA A 184 -42.17 37.35 -44.38
C ALA A 184 -42.39 38.79 -44.84
N HIS A 185 -41.44 39.70 -44.56
CA HIS A 185 -41.49 41.06 -45.07
C HIS A 185 -41.41 41.13 -46.60
N ALA A 186 -40.51 40.35 -47.22
CA ALA A 186 -40.41 40.29 -48.68
C ALA A 186 -41.70 39.74 -49.32
N ASP A 187 -42.30 38.70 -48.74
CA ASP A 187 -43.56 38.11 -49.21
C ASP A 187 -44.73 39.12 -49.09
N VAL A 188 -44.79 39.87 -47.98
CA VAL A 188 -45.79 40.93 -47.78
C VAL A 188 -45.60 42.07 -48.78
N GLU A 189 -44.37 42.51 -49.03
CA GLU A 189 -44.11 43.56 -50.03
C GLU A 189 -44.43 43.07 -51.45
N ALA A 190 -44.07 41.84 -51.80
CA ALA A 190 -44.44 41.25 -53.09
C ALA A 190 -45.97 41.11 -53.26
N PHE A 191 -46.68 40.74 -52.19
CA PHE A 191 -48.14 40.72 -52.19
C PHE A 191 -48.73 42.13 -52.35
N ARG A 192 -48.19 43.13 -51.64
CA ARG A 192 -48.60 44.54 -51.79
C ARG A 192 -48.36 45.06 -53.19
N GLU A 193 -47.24 44.72 -53.82
CA GLU A 193 -46.93 45.10 -55.19
C GLU A 193 -47.93 44.47 -56.17
N LYS A 194 -48.18 43.15 -56.08
CA LYS A 194 -49.22 42.49 -56.88
C LYS A 194 -50.60 43.12 -56.69
N SER A 195 -51.01 43.39 -55.46
CA SER A 195 -52.28 44.06 -55.18
C SER A 195 -52.31 45.49 -55.72
N ARG A 196 -51.20 46.24 -55.68
CA ARG A 196 -51.09 47.57 -56.30
C ARG A 196 -51.22 47.49 -57.82
N ASP A 197 -50.57 46.52 -58.46
CA ASP A 197 -50.65 46.30 -59.89
C ASP A 197 -52.08 45.92 -60.32
N GLU A 198 -52.74 45.05 -59.56
CA GLU A 198 -54.16 44.72 -59.76
C GLU A 198 -55.06 45.94 -59.59
N LEU A 199 -54.87 46.74 -58.54
CA LEU A 199 -55.61 47.99 -58.32
C LEU A 199 -55.37 49.01 -59.45
N ALA A 200 -54.19 49.03 -60.06
CA ALA A 200 -53.89 49.88 -61.21
C ALA A 200 -54.51 49.36 -62.52
N ARG A 201 -54.65 48.03 -62.67
CA ARG A 201 -55.27 47.39 -63.84
C ARG A 201 -56.78 47.51 -63.85
N LEU A 202 -57.44 47.45 -62.68
CA LEU A 202 -58.90 47.50 -62.57
C LEU A 202 -59.52 48.75 -63.25
N PRO A 203 -59.02 49.99 -63.04
CA PRO A 203 -59.53 51.17 -63.75
C PRO A 203 -59.42 51.06 -65.28
N ALA A 204 -58.30 50.55 -65.79
CA ALA A 204 -58.12 50.36 -67.23
C ALA A 204 -59.09 49.30 -67.80
N GLU A 205 -59.37 48.25 -67.03
CA GLU A 205 -60.36 47.24 -67.40
C GLU A 205 -61.80 47.77 -67.31
N ILE A 206 -62.12 48.56 -66.28
CA ILE A 206 -63.41 49.25 -66.15
C ILE A 206 -63.65 50.18 -67.34
N GLU A 207 -62.64 50.95 -67.73
CA GLU A 207 -62.71 51.83 -68.90
C GLU A 207 -62.93 51.03 -70.19
N ARG A 208 -62.20 49.92 -70.36
CA ARG A 208 -62.38 49.01 -71.50
C ARG A 208 -63.80 48.43 -71.55
N LEU A 209 -64.34 48.00 -70.42
CA LEU A 209 -65.72 47.48 -70.33
C LEU A 209 -66.75 48.57 -70.61
N HIS A 210 -66.53 49.81 -70.14
CA HIS A 210 -67.37 50.95 -70.49
C HIS A 210 -67.36 51.21 -72.00
N GLN A 211 -66.19 51.17 -72.64
CA GLN A 211 -66.06 51.31 -74.10
C GLN A 211 -66.78 50.18 -74.86
N GLN A 212 -66.62 48.92 -74.43
CA GLN A 212 -67.34 47.79 -75.03
C GLN A 212 -68.86 47.94 -74.90
N ARG A 213 -69.33 48.38 -73.73
CA ARG A 213 -70.75 48.67 -73.52
C ARG A 213 -71.24 49.76 -74.47
N GLU A 214 -70.47 50.82 -74.64
CA GLU A 214 -70.81 51.91 -75.55
C GLU A 214 -70.87 51.44 -77.01
N GLN A 215 -69.90 50.63 -77.44
CA GLN A 215 -69.87 50.02 -78.77
C GLN A 215 -71.12 49.16 -79.02
N VAL A 216 -71.51 48.31 -78.06
CA VAL A 216 -72.74 47.50 -78.18
C VAL A 216 -73.98 48.37 -78.25
N TRP A 217 -74.04 49.48 -77.50
CA TRP A 217 -75.14 50.44 -77.59
C TRP A 217 -75.23 51.11 -78.95
N GLU A 218 -74.09 51.51 -79.53
CA GLU A 218 -74.01 52.08 -80.88
C GLU A 218 -74.39 51.04 -81.94
N GLU A 219 -73.91 49.80 -81.84
CA GLU A 219 -74.27 48.69 -82.72
C GLU A 219 -75.77 48.38 -82.66
N LEU A 220 -76.35 48.29 -81.45
CA LEU A 220 -77.78 48.06 -81.26
C LEU A 220 -78.61 49.23 -81.79
N ARG A 221 -78.18 50.47 -81.53
CA ARG A 221 -78.81 51.67 -82.07
C ARG A 221 -78.78 51.68 -83.59
N HIS A 222 -77.65 51.31 -84.18
CA HIS A 222 -77.48 51.21 -85.63
C HIS A 222 -78.36 50.09 -86.21
N LEU A 223 -78.44 48.92 -85.57
CA LEU A 223 -79.29 47.81 -85.96
C LEU A 223 -80.78 48.20 -85.89
N LEU A 224 -81.20 48.87 -84.82
CA LEU A 224 -82.56 49.41 -84.68
C LEU A 224 -82.86 50.50 -85.72
N GLN A 225 -81.94 51.42 -85.99
CA GLN A 225 -82.08 52.39 -87.08
C GLN A 225 -82.21 51.71 -88.44
N THR A 226 -81.39 50.69 -88.70
CA THR A 226 -81.47 49.88 -89.92
C THR A 226 -82.82 49.16 -90.03
N HIS A 227 -83.35 48.62 -88.93
CA HIS A 227 -84.68 47.99 -88.91
C HIS A 227 -85.82 49.01 -89.05
N LEU A 228 -85.68 50.21 -88.49
CA LEU A 228 -86.61 51.33 -88.67
C LEU A 228 -86.63 51.81 -90.13
N GLU A 229 -85.46 51.99 -90.75
CA GLU A 229 -85.36 52.30 -92.18
C GLU A 229 -85.99 51.19 -93.03
N ARG A 230 -85.79 49.92 -92.67
CA ARG A 230 -86.42 48.78 -93.37
C ARG A 230 -87.94 48.74 -93.18
N LEU A 231 -88.45 49.19 -92.04
CA LEU A 231 -89.89 49.37 -91.80
C LEU A 231 -90.44 50.56 -92.60
N ASP A 232 -89.70 51.66 -92.70
CA ASP A 232 -90.03 52.81 -93.54
C ASP A 232 -89.99 52.47 -95.04
N PHE A 233 -89.13 51.53 -95.46
CA PHE A 233 -89.18 50.94 -96.80
C PHE A 233 -90.38 50.00 -97.00
N SER A 234 -90.85 49.33 -95.94
CA SER A 234 -92.02 48.44 -95.99
C SER A 234 -93.38 49.18 -95.92
N SER A 235 -93.40 50.43 -95.47
CA SER A 235 -94.62 51.24 -95.34
C SER A 235 -95.03 51.95 -96.63
N ASN A 236 -94.27 51.81 -97.72
CA ASN A 236 -94.46 52.55 -98.97
C ASN A 236 -94.93 51.71 -100.18
N PHE A 237 -95.59 50.56 -99.96
CA PHE A 237 -96.32 49.84 -101.01
C PHE A 237 -97.73 49.48 -100.53
N GLU A 238 -98.73 50.29 -100.93
CA GLU A 238 -100.13 50.10 -100.55
C GLU A 238 -100.94 49.29 -101.59
N ARG A 239 -101.77 48.37 -101.05
CA ARG A 239 -103.03 47.77 -101.57
C ARG A 239 -103.00 46.68 -102.65
N SER A 240 -103.44 45.48 -102.24
CA SER A 240 -104.70 44.85 -102.74
C SER A 240 -105.03 43.52 -102.03
N SER A 241 -106.20 43.44 -101.39
CA SER A 241 -106.92 42.18 -101.06
C SER A 241 -107.50 41.53 -102.34
N PRO A 242 -107.97 40.25 -102.42
CA PRO A 242 -108.62 39.45 -101.35
C PRO A 242 -108.49 37.89 -101.33
N LYS A 243 -108.96 37.33 -100.20
CA LYS A 243 -109.42 35.96 -99.78
C LYS A 243 -109.22 34.71 -100.67
N ILE A 244 -108.64 33.66 -100.07
CA ILE A 244 -108.92 32.19 -100.17
C ILE A 244 -108.39 31.57 -98.85
N ASP A 245 -109.17 31.24 -97.82
CA ASP A 245 -110.01 30.06 -97.55
C ASP A 245 -109.37 28.65 -97.74
N GLU A 246 -109.35 27.89 -96.64
CA GLU A 246 -109.19 26.43 -96.48
C GLU A 246 -107.90 25.72 -96.94
N MET A 247 -107.06 25.30 -95.97
CA MET A 247 -106.63 23.89 -95.80
C MET A 247 -105.76 23.67 -94.54
N PHE A 248 -106.23 22.77 -93.65
CA PHE A 248 -105.56 22.08 -92.51
C PHE A 248 -105.17 22.94 -91.28
N ARG A 249 -105.87 22.94 -90.13
CA ARG A 249 -106.63 21.94 -89.32
C ARG A 249 -105.72 20.91 -88.59
N GLY A 250 -105.76 20.97 -87.25
CA GLY A 250 -105.17 20.03 -86.27
C GLY A 250 -103.87 20.59 -85.64
N ILE A 251 -103.74 20.88 -84.35
CA ILE A 251 -104.19 20.12 -83.17
C ILE A 251 -104.51 21.09 -82.01
N THR A 252 -105.55 20.73 -81.27
CA THR A 252 -106.11 21.31 -80.04
C THR A 252 -105.43 20.77 -78.76
N ALA A 253 -105.24 21.64 -77.75
CA ALA A 253 -105.40 21.47 -76.28
C ALA A 253 -104.82 20.23 -75.54
N PRO A 254 -104.44 20.29 -74.23
CA PRO A 254 -105.04 21.06 -73.11
C PRO A 254 -104.01 21.86 -72.27
N GLU A 255 -104.38 22.90 -71.50
CA GLU A 255 -104.94 22.88 -70.13
C GLU A 255 -104.26 21.90 -69.17
N ASP A 256 -103.56 22.43 -68.16
CA ASP A 256 -103.79 22.08 -66.74
C ASP A 256 -103.12 23.12 -65.82
N GLU A 257 -103.97 23.66 -64.94
CA GLU A 257 -103.64 24.33 -63.69
C GLU A 257 -103.09 23.30 -62.68
N GLU A 258 -102.23 23.75 -61.76
CA GLU A 258 -101.85 23.19 -60.44
C GLU A 258 -100.33 23.40 -60.23
N ALA A 259 -99.80 23.86 -59.11
CA ALA A 259 -100.35 24.34 -57.87
C ALA A 259 -99.23 25.15 -57.19
N GLU A 260 -99.63 26.07 -56.32
CA GLU A 260 -98.81 26.58 -55.23
C GLU A 260 -98.18 25.43 -54.43
N ARG A 261 -96.94 25.62 -53.96
CA ARG A 261 -96.56 25.33 -52.56
C ARG A 261 -95.15 25.82 -52.22
N ILE A 262 -95.13 26.85 -51.38
CA ILE A 262 -94.13 27.06 -50.34
C ILE A 262 -94.23 25.91 -49.33
N LEU A 263 -93.08 25.42 -48.82
CA LEU A 263 -92.78 24.82 -47.49
C LEU A 263 -91.37 24.19 -47.59
N THR A 264 -90.30 24.84 -47.12
CA THR A 264 -89.64 24.74 -45.79
C THR A 264 -89.13 23.36 -45.36
N LEU A 265 -87.82 23.34 -45.08
CA LEU A 265 -87.02 22.69 -44.03
C LEU A 265 -87.30 21.23 -43.60
N ASP A 266 -86.19 20.53 -43.36
CA ASP A 266 -85.99 19.26 -42.67
C ASP A 266 -86.27 17.97 -43.48
N ASP A 267 -85.20 17.44 -44.07
CA ASP A 267 -84.64 16.13 -43.71
C ASP A 267 -83.69 15.66 -44.82
N LEU A 268 -82.38 15.75 -44.59
CA LEU A 268 -81.39 14.77 -45.01
C LEU A 268 -80.10 15.02 -44.22
N GLU A 269 -79.89 14.13 -43.26
CA GLU A 269 -78.88 14.15 -42.21
C GLU A 269 -77.43 14.19 -42.74
N SER A 270 -76.59 14.75 -41.88
CA SER A 270 -75.15 14.98 -42.07
C SER A 270 -74.33 13.68 -42.12
N PRO A 271 -73.04 13.78 -42.51
CA PRO A 271 -72.03 13.28 -41.58
C PRO A 271 -70.93 14.33 -41.33
N SER A 272 -70.96 14.90 -40.13
CA SER A 272 -69.84 15.64 -39.55
C SER A 272 -68.82 14.64 -38.99
N ARG A 273 -67.59 14.73 -39.48
CA ARG A 273 -66.43 13.94 -39.05
C ARG A 273 -65.96 14.42 -37.68
N ALA A 274 -66.04 13.53 -36.69
CA ALA A 274 -65.69 13.78 -35.30
C ALA A 274 -64.19 14.03 -35.10
N ILE A 275 -63.90 15.07 -34.32
CA ILE A 275 -62.66 15.34 -33.60
C ILE A 275 -62.68 14.47 -32.34
N VAL A 276 -61.58 13.77 -32.03
CA VAL A 276 -61.39 13.10 -30.73
C VAL A 276 -60.00 13.38 -30.18
N THR A 277 -60.00 14.07 -29.05
CA THR A 277 -59.08 14.05 -27.90
C THR A 277 -59.92 14.55 -26.70
N PRO A 278 -59.49 14.44 -25.44
CA PRO A 278 -58.69 13.45 -24.69
C PRO A 278 -59.55 12.93 -23.48
N ASP A 279 -59.10 12.12 -22.51
CA ASP A 279 -58.50 12.60 -21.26
C ASP A 279 -58.28 11.46 -20.24
N ASP A 280 -57.41 11.79 -19.28
CA ASP A 280 -56.92 11.10 -18.08
C ASP A 280 -57.96 10.42 -17.18
N GLU A 281 -57.54 9.35 -16.48
CA GLU A 281 -57.92 9.10 -15.08
C GLU A 281 -56.92 8.18 -14.35
N GLU A 282 -56.82 8.43 -13.05
CA GLU A 282 -55.71 8.17 -12.12
C GLU A 282 -55.71 6.79 -11.41
N ILE A 283 -54.48 6.33 -11.09
CA ILE A 283 -53.97 5.76 -9.80
C ILE A 283 -54.69 4.55 -9.15
N GLU A 284 -53.97 3.43 -8.94
CA GLU A 284 -53.66 2.88 -7.60
C GLU A 284 -52.67 1.68 -7.59
N HIS A 285 -51.90 1.63 -6.49
CA HIS A 285 -50.79 0.74 -6.13
C HIS A 285 -51.18 -0.71 -5.79
N VAL A 286 -50.32 -1.69 -6.12
CA VAL A 286 -50.02 -2.84 -5.22
C VAL A 286 -48.56 -3.29 -5.40
N LEU A 287 -47.80 -3.24 -4.30
CA LEU A 287 -46.51 -3.91 -4.10
C LEU A 287 -46.72 -5.42 -3.90
N THR A 288 -45.90 -6.26 -4.53
CA THR A 288 -45.51 -7.56 -3.97
C THR A 288 -44.04 -7.86 -4.26
N LEU A 289 -43.25 -7.95 -3.20
CA LEU A 289 -41.99 -8.68 -3.09
C LEU A 289 -42.29 -10.19 -3.04
N ASP A 290 -41.55 -11.05 -3.76
CA ASP A 290 -40.82 -12.20 -3.18
C ASP A 290 -40.14 -13.15 -4.20
N GLY A 291 -39.03 -13.78 -3.78
CA GLY A 291 -38.52 -15.10 -4.21
C GLY A 291 -37.43 -15.14 -5.32
N LEU A 292 -36.13 -15.35 -5.02
CA LEU A 292 -35.40 -16.64 -4.87
C LEU A 292 -35.43 -17.48 -6.18
N GLU A 293 -34.37 -17.94 -6.85
CA GLU A 293 -32.96 -18.32 -6.55
C GLU A 293 -32.20 -18.56 -7.90
N PRO A 294 -30.87 -18.84 -7.91
CA PRO A 294 -30.00 -18.87 -9.10
C PRO A 294 -29.71 -20.31 -9.63
N PRO A 295 -29.11 -20.44 -10.84
CA PRO A 295 -28.28 -21.59 -11.19
C PRO A 295 -26.81 -21.17 -11.31
N THR A 296 -25.92 -21.68 -10.46
CA THR A 296 -25.07 -22.87 -10.67
C THR A 296 -24.05 -22.77 -11.81
N GLY A 297 -22.78 -23.05 -11.47
CA GLY A 297 -21.72 -23.46 -12.41
C GLY A 297 -20.54 -22.47 -12.48
N SER A 298 -19.49 -22.62 -11.66
CA SER A 298 -18.33 -23.53 -11.86
C SER A 298 -17.27 -22.97 -12.82
N GLY A 299 -16.04 -22.71 -12.32
CA GLY A 299 -14.88 -22.54 -13.20
C GLY A 299 -13.64 -21.87 -12.61
N GLN A 300 -12.93 -22.61 -11.75
CA GLN A 300 -11.51 -22.49 -11.34
C GLN A 300 -11.07 -21.30 -10.47
#